data_AF-A0A8H6C4K0-F1
#
_entry.id   AF-A0A8H6C4K0-F1
#
_cell.length_a   1.000
_cell.length_b   1.000
_cell.length_c   1.000
_cell.angle_alpha   90.00
_cell.angle_beta   90.00
_cell.angle_gamma   90.00
#
_symmetry.space_group_name_H-M   'P 1'
#
loop_
_entity.id
_entity.type
_entity.pdbx_description
1 polymer ?
#
loop_
_entity_poly.entity_id
_entity_poly.type
_entity_poly.pdbx_seq_one_letter_code
_entity_poly.pdbx_strand_id
1 'polypeptide(L)'
;MSNKSKRFLTENYLSYTTIKDITSTRSQYLSLLVELGFVNRKLDDSCNKNAENWPLIRGIIAGAFYPQVARIQYPDPKYFKSSSGSIEIDPDARQIKFWIKSDGELPAARVFIHPSSVLFNDNNSDFTLDENYKDFLSKVSTDDGSIDYEKAREQYMQLAAQTPKSNVPMLLKDAFVAYRSSHHTTKLYVRDLTPTSTFATLLFGGDFSYDLNITLGQTSPGIVIDNWLPIRTWCKNGVLIKHLRRLIDSVIDEKLSNPESPLDEDIFKVIERIINL
;
A
#
# COMPACT_ATOMS: atom_id res chain seq x y z
N MET A 1 -9.75 -21.01 31.23
CA MET A 1 -10.39 -20.12 30.23
C MET A 1 -11.86 -19.95 30.62
N SER A 2 -12.39 -18.72 30.68
CA SER A 2 -13.78 -18.46 31.06
C SER A 2 -14.78 -19.04 30.04
N ASN A 3 -15.97 -19.47 30.50
CA ASN A 3 -17.06 -19.91 29.61
C ASN A 3 -17.43 -18.84 28.59
N LYS A 4 -17.32 -17.55 28.95
CA LYS A 4 -17.56 -16.43 28.04
C LYS A 4 -16.57 -16.40 26.86
N SER A 5 -15.29 -16.69 27.12
CA SER A 5 -14.25 -16.70 26.08
C SER A 5 -14.46 -17.86 25.10
N LYS A 6 -14.82 -19.06 25.59
CA LYS A 6 -15.12 -20.20 24.71
C LYS A 6 -16.31 -19.90 23.81
N ARG A 7 -17.37 -19.32 24.37
CA ARG A 7 -18.57 -18.91 23.62
C ARG A 7 -18.24 -17.90 22.51
N PHE A 8 -17.45 -16.86 22.83
CA PHE A 8 -17.01 -15.87 21.84
C PHE A 8 -16.24 -16.49 20.67
N LEU A 9 -15.36 -17.46 20.95
CA LEU A 9 -14.60 -18.16 19.90
C LEU A 9 -15.51 -18.96 18.97
N THR A 10 -16.46 -19.71 19.54
CA THR A 10 -17.43 -20.48 18.75
C THR A 10 -18.33 -19.58 17.91
N GLU A 11 -18.81 -18.46 18.47
CA GLU A 11 -19.69 -17.51 17.78
C GLU A 11 -19.00 -16.79 16.61
N ASN A 12 -17.67 -16.62 16.66
CA ASN A 12 -16.90 -15.93 15.62
C ASN A 12 -16.08 -16.88 14.73
N TYR A 13 -16.33 -18.20 14.81
CA TYR A 13 -15.61 -19.22 14.05
C TYR A 13 -14.07 -19.18 14.23
N LEU A 14 -13.62 -18.84 15.44
CA LEU A 14 -12.20 -18.68 15.77
C LEU A 14 -11.62 -19.95 16.41
N SER A 15 -10.44 -20.35 15.95
CA SER A 15 -9.69 -21.48 16.52
C SER A 15 -9.03 -21.11 17.85
N TYR A 16 -9.33 -21.87 18.89
CA TYR A 16 -8.70 -21.70 20.21
C TYR A 16 -7.18 -21.92 20.16
N THR A 17 -6.75 -23.00 19.50
CA THR A 17 -5.33 -23.36 19.39
C THR A 17 -4.56 -22.24 18.71
N THR A 18 -5.07 -21.72 17.59
CA THR A 18 -4.42 -20.64 16.84
C THR A 18 -4.30 -19.35 17.66
N ILE A 19 -5.34 -18.96 18.40
CA ILE A 19 -5.28 -17.76 19.27
C ILE A 19 -4.28 -17.94 20.40
N LYS A 20 -4.19 -19.14 20.97
CA LYS A 20 -3.20 -19.47 21.99
C LYS A 20 -1.78 -19.36 21.42
N ASP A 21 -1.56 -19.87 20.21
CA ASP A 21 -0.26 -19.81 19.54
C ASP A 21 0.13 -18.36 19.20
N ILE A 22 -0.81 -17.55 18.71
CA ILE A 22 -0.60 -16.10 18.47
C ILE A 22 -0.22 -15.39 19.78
N THR A 23 -0.94 -15.69 20.87
CA THR A 23 -0.65 -15.07 22.18
C THR A 23 0.72 -15.47 22.69
N SER A 24 1.10 -16.74 22.54
CA SER A 24 2.43 -17.24 22.94
C SER A 24 3.53 -16.58 22.11
N THR A 25 3.35 -16.50 20.79
CA THR A 25 4.31 -15.86 19.87
C THR A 25 4.49 -14.38 20.20
N ARG A 26 3.40 -13.66 20.51
CA ARG A 26 3.47 -12.26 20.93
C ARG A 26 4.28 -12.08 22.21
N SER A 27 4.08 -12.96 23.20
CA SER A 27 4.88 -12.93 24.43
C SER A 27 6.37 -13.21 24.16
N GLN A 28 6.68 -14.14 23.26
CA GLN A 28 8.07 -14.44 22.88
C GLN A 28 8.74 -13.23 22.21
N TYR A 29 8.07 -12.55 21.26
CA TYR A 29 8.61 -11.33 20.66
C TYR A 29 8.83 -10.21 21.68
N LEU A 30 7.91 -10.04 22.63
CA LEU A 30 8.06 -9.06 23.70
C LEU A 30 9.26 -9.39 24.60
N SER A 31 9.42 -10.66 24.98
CA SER A 31 10.58 -11.10 25.76
C SER A 31 11.89 -10.81 25.05
N LEU A 32 11.97 -11.07 23.73
CA LEU A 32 13.15 -10.76 22.93
C LEU A 32 13.44 -9.26 22.88
N LEU A 33 12.41 -8.41 22.71
CA LEU A 33 12.58 -6.95 22.71
C LEU A 33 13.07 -6.42 24.07
N VAL A 34 12.63 -7.03 25.17
CA VAL A 34 13.10 -6.69 26.52
C VAL A 34 14.53 -7.16 26.75
N GLU A 35 14.90 -8.36 26.28
CA GLU A 35 16.27 -8.89 26.36
C GLU A 35 17.26 -8.06 25.56
N LEU A 36 16.85 -7.58 24.37
CA LEU A 36 17.63 -6.69 23.53
C LEU A 36 17.68 -5.24 24.04
N GLY A 37 16.87 -4.87 25.04
CA GLY A 37 16.86 -3.53 25.62
C GLY A 37 16.00 -2.49 24.89
N PHE A 38 15.24 -2.87 23.87
CA PHE A 38 14.32 -1.95 23.16
C PHE A 38 13.08 -1.59 23.98
N VAL A 39 12.68 -2.47 24.89
CA VAL A 39 11.51 -2.28 25.76
C VAL A 39 11.94 -2.41 27.23
N ASN A 40 11.50 -1.48 28.07
CA ASN A 40 11.79 -1.54 29.49
C ASN A 40 11.14 -2.78 30.13
N ARG A 41 11.87 -3.48 30.99
CA ARG A 41 11.39 -4.64 31.76
C ARG A 41 10.11 -4.38 32.55
N LYS A 42 9.86 -3.14 32.97
CA LYS A 42 8.65 -2.77 33.70
C LYS A 42 7.40 -2.70 32.82
N LEU A 43 7.51 -2.93 31.50
CA LEU A 43 6.43 -2.88 30.52
C LEU A 43 5.53 -1.67 30.76
N ASP A 44 6.08 -0.50 30.48
CA ASP A 44 5.38 0.76 30.68
C ASP A 44 4.32 0.97 29.58
N ASP A 45 3.17 1.55 29.95
CA ASP A 45 2.08 1.86 29.01
C ASP A 45 2.53 2.81 27.90
N SER A 46 3.66 3.50 28.12
CA SER A 46 4.33 4.35 27.13
C SER A 46 4.68 3.64 25.82
N CYS A 47 4.91 2.32 25.83
CA CYS A 47 5.21 1.55 24.61
C CYS A 47 3.98 1.39 23.69
N ASN A 48 2.77 1.60 24.21
CA ASN A 48 1.51 1.45 23.46
C ASN A 48 0.79 2.78 23.21
N LYS A 49 1.45 3.94 23.39
CA LYS A 49 0.86 5.28 23.14
C LYS A 49 0.17 5.39 21.78
N ASN A 50 0.75 4.75 20.75
CA ASN A 50 0.25 4.79 19.38
C ASN A 50 -0.56 3.55 18.96
N ALA A 51 -1.01 2.72 19.90
CA ALA A 51 -1.71 1.47 19.60
C ALA A 51 -3.07 1.67 18.88
N GLU A 52 -3.66 2.85 18.97
CA GLU A 52 -4.91 3.21 18.28
C GLU A 52 -4.68 4.04 17.01
N ASN A 53 -3.44 4.43 16.71
CA ASN A 53 -3.09 5.19 15.51
C ASN A 53 -3.00 4.24 14.29
N TRP A 54 -4.15 3.94 13.70
CA TRP A 54 -4.27 3.01 12.58
C TRP A 54 -3.46 3.41 11.33
N PRO A 55 -3.40 4.68 10.89
CA PRO A 55 -2.55 5.08 9.77
C PRO A 55 -1.08 4.72 10.01
N LEU A 56 -0.56 4.97 11.22
CA LEU A 56 0.80 4.60 11.59
C LEU A 56 1.02 3.08 11.59
N ILE A 57 0.11 2.32 12.21
CA ILE A 57 0.19 0.86 12.25
C ILE A 57 0.17 0.27 10.83
N ARG A 58 -0.72 0.76 9.96
CA ARG A 58 -0.78 0.36 8.54
C ARG A 58 0.50 0.71 7.80
N GLY A 59 1.09 1.87 8.08
CA GLY A 59 2.36 2.27 7.50
C GLY A 59 3.52 1.37 7.92
N ILE A 60 3.61 1.00 9.20
CA ILE A 60 4.60 0.06 9.73
C ILE A 60 4.43 -1.33 9.09
N ILE A 61 3.19 -1.82 8.96
CA ILE A 61 2.89 -3.09 8.28
C ILE A 61 3.31 -3.02 6.81
N ALA A 62 3.05 -1.91 6.13
CA ALA A 62 3.45 -1.71 4.74
C ALA A 62 4.98 -1.70 4.57
N GLY A 63 5.72 -1.08 5.49
CA GLY A 63 7.18 -1.15 5.53
C GLY A 63 7.69 -2.56 5.78
N ALA A 64 7.09 -3.29 6.72
CA ALA A 64 7.50 -4.64 7.08
C ALA A 64 7.28 -5.67 5.95
N PHE A 65 6.26 -5.48 5.10
CA PHE A 65 6.01 -6.33 3.94
C PHE A 65 6.60 -5.79 2.64
N TYR A 66 7.25 -4.62 2.65
CA TYR A 66 7.94 -4.11 1.47
C TYR A 66 8.97 -5.14 0.96
N PRO A 67 9.06 -5.44 -0.36
CA PRO A 67 8.47 -4.75 -1.52
C PRO A 67 7.06 -5.21 -1.95
N GLN A 68 6.34 -5.96 -1.12
CA GLN A 68 5.00 -6.49 -1.44
C GLN A 68 3.91 -5.42 -1.32
N VAL A 69 3.92 -4.49 -2.28
CA VAL A 69 2.95 -3.39 -2.38
C VAL A 69 2.25 -3.44 -3.74
N ALA A 70 0.93 -3.29 -3.70
CA ALA A 70 0.06 -3.16 -4.86
C ALA A 70 -0.42 -1.71 -5.03
N ARG A 71 -0.37 -1.19 -6.26
CA ARG A 71 -0.98 0.08 -6.65
C ARG A 71 -2.46 -0.12 -6.89
N ILE A 72 -3.28 0.77 -6.34
CA ILE A 72 -4.71 0.86 -6.65
C ILE A 72 -4.91 1.80 -7.83
N GLN A 73 -5.65 1.34 -8.84
CA GLN A 73 -6.12 2.16 -9.95
C GLN A 73 -7.64 2.25 -9.89
N TYR A 74 -8.13 3.46 -9.67
CA TYR A 74 -9.56 3.76 -9.67
C TYR A 74 -10.07 3.99 -11.10
N PRO A 75 -11.35 3.71 -11.37
CA PRO A 75 -11.97 4.02 -12.65
C PRO A 75 -12.05 5.54 -12.88
N ASP A 76 -11.92 5.95 -14.15
CA ASP A 76 -12.14 7.35 -14.54
C ASP A 76 -13.63 7.73 -14.37
N PRO A 77 -13.92 8.94 -13.87
CA PRO A 77 -15.30 9.41 -13.74
C PRO A 77 -15.96 9.52 -15.12
N LYS A 78 -17.18 8.98 -15.24
CA LYS A 78 -17.95 9.02 -16.49
C LYS A 78 -18.87 10.24 -16.47
N TYR A 79 -18.80 11.08 -17.49
CA TYR A 79 -19.69 12.25 -17.62
C TYR A 79 -20.80 11.98 -18.63
N PHE A 80 -22.06 12.18 -18.24
CA PHE A 80 -23.20 12.15 -19.14
C PHE A 80 -23.66 13.57 -19.49
N LYS A 81 -23.84 13.86 -20.78
CA LYS A 81 -24.34 15.16 -21.24
C LYS A 81 -25.87 15.15 -21.24
N SER A 82 -26.47 15.90 -20.32
CA SER A 82 -27.91 16.19 -20.26
C SER A 82 -28.20 17.58 -20.83
N SER A 83 -29.47 17.86 -21.13
CA SER A 83 -29.94 19.15 -21.64
C SER A 83 -29.67 20.34 -20.70
N SER A 84 -29.38 20.08 -19.43
CA SER A 84 -29.03 21.07 -18.41
C SER A 84 -27.52 21.15 -18.09
N GLY A 85 -26.66 20.43 -18.82
CA GLY A 85 -25.22 20.38 -18.57
C GLY A 85 -24.63 18.96 -18.54
N SER A 86 -23.34 18.85 -18.25
CA SER A 86 -22.68 17.55 -18.03
C SER A 86 -22.83 17.15 -16.57
N ILE A 87 -23.42 15.98 -16.32
CA ILE A 87 -23.58 15.39 -15.00
C ILE A 87 -22.53 14.29 -14.88
N GLU A 88 -21.69 14.36 -13.84
CA GLU A 88 -20.78 13.26 -13.47
C GLU A 88 -21.64 12.09 -12.96
N ILE A 89 -21.55 10.96 -13.62
CA ILE A 89 -22.09 9.69 -13.13
C ILE A 89 -20.99 9.08 -12.28
N ASP A 90 -21.31 8.75 -11.02
CA ASP A 90 -20.39 8.07 -10.13
C ASP A 90 -19.86 6.81 -10.83
N PRO A 91 -18.53 6.71 -11.02
CA PRO A 91 -17.96 5.56 -11.69
C PRO A 91 -18.25 4.31 -10.85
N ASP A 92 -18.65 3.23 -11.54
CA ASP A 92 -18.97 1.98 -10.87
C ASP A 92 -17.75 1.47 -10.09
N ALA A 93 -17.87 1.41 -8.76
CA ALA A 93 -16.82 0.92 -7.86
C ALA A 93 -16.38 -0.52 -8.18
N ARG A 94 -17.08 -1.21 -9.09
CA ARG A 94 -16.76 -2.51 -9.66
C ARG A 94 -15.47 -2.58 -10.48
N GLN A 95 -14.87 -1.43 -10.84
CA GLN A 95 -13.75 -1.39 -11.78
C GLN A 95 -12.38 -1.07 -11.13
N ILE A 96 -12.24 -1.20 -9.81
CA ILE A 96 -10.96 -0.96 -9.15
C ILE A 96 -9.95 -2.05 -9.55
N LYS A 97 -8.79 -1.64 -10.03
CA LYS A 97 -7.72 -2.54 -10.47
C LYS A 97 -6.55 -2.47 -9.51
N PHE A 98 -5.93 -3.61 -9.26
CA PHE A 98 -4.73 -3.73 -8.43
C PHE A 98 -3.56 -4.17 -9.30
N TRP A 99 -2.41 -3.55 -9.10
CA TRP A 99 -1.20 -3.80 -9.88
C TRP A 99 -0.01 -4.04 -8.96
N ILE A 100 0.73 -5.12 -9.17
CA ILE A 100 1.99 -5.38 -8.47
C ILE A 100 3.15 -5.31 -9.45
N LYS A 101 4.37 -5.14 -8.93
CA LYS A 101 5.59 -5.27 -9.73
C LYS A 101 5.62 -6.65 -10.39
N SER A 102 5.93 -6.69 -11.67
CA SER A 102 6.15 -7.94 -12.40
C SER A 102 7.63 -8.07 -12.76
N ASP A 103 8.15 -9.28 -12.60
CA ASP A 103 9.51 -9.63 -13.03
C ASP A 103 9.54 -10.14 -14.49
N GLY A 104 8.38 -10.09 -15.19
CA GLY A 104 8.22 -10.52 -16.57
C GLY A 104 8.41 -9.37 -17.59
N GLU A 105 7.87 -9.55 -18.79
CA GLU A 105 8.03 -8.58 -19.89
C GLU A 105 7.34 -7.23 -19.63
N LEU A 106 6.32 -7.21 -18.78
CA LEU A 106 5.59 -5.99 -18.43
C LEU A 106 6.14 -5.38 -17.13
N PRO A 107 6.13 -4.04 -16.98
CA PRO A 107 6.58 -3.38 -15.75
C PRO A 107 5.69 -3.68 -14.53
N ALA A 108 4.45 -4.11 -14.76
CA ALA A 108 3.50 -4.46 -13.69
C ALA A 108 2.49 -5.53 -14.16
N ALA A 109 2.01 -6.33 -13.21
CA ALA A 109 0.99 -7.35 -13.44
C ALA A 109 -0.30 -7.02 -12.69
N ARG A 110 -1.44 -7.26 -13.35
CA ARG A 110 -2.77 -7.13 -12.72
C ARG A 110 -2.98 -8.26 -11.73
N VAL A 111 -3.49 -7.92 -10.54
CA VAL A 111 -3.84 -8.88 -9.49
C VAL A 111 -5.28 -8.68 -9.02
N PHE A 112 -5.81 -9.74 -8.39
CA PHE A 112 -7.16 -9.77 -7.84
C PHE A 112 -7.11 -10.01 -6.34
N ILE A 113 -8.08 -9.48 -5.60
CA ILE A 113 -8.21 -9.77 -4.18
C ILE A 113 -8.72 -11.20 -4.02
N HIS A 114 -8.05 -11.99 -3.17
CA HIS A 114 -8.53 -13.33 -2.86
C HIS A 114 -9.90 -13.30 -2.15
N PRO A 115 -10.85 -14.20 -2.48
CA PRO A 115 -12.21 -14.19 -1.91
C PRO A 115 -12.30 -14.27 -0.39
N SER A 116 -11.29 -14.84 0.27
CA SER A 116 -11.23 -14.90 1.74
C SER A 116 -10.82 -13.59 2.41
N SER A 117 -10.44 -12.56 1.65
CA SER A 117 -10.02 -11.28 2.20
C SER A 117 -11.23 -10.49 2.69
N VAL A 118 -11.08 -9.77 3.81
CA VAL A 118 -12.09 -8.82 4.29
C VAL A 118 -12.32 -7.66 3.30
N LEU A 119 -11.35 -7.40 2.43
CA LEU A 119 -11.45 -6.38 1.38
C LEU A 119 -12.04 -6.93 0.08
N PHE A 120 -12.38 -8.21 0.03
CA PHE A 120 -13.06 -8.78 -1.13
C PHE A 120 -14.50 -8.25 -1.19
N ASN A 121 -14.89 -7.80 -2.37
CA ASN A 121 -16.26 -7.39 -2.67
C ASN A 121 -16.61 -8.01 -4.02
N ASP A 122 -17.82 -8.55 -4.17
CA ASP A 122 -18.32 -9.11 -5.44
C ASP A 122 -18.21 -8.10 -6.58
N ASN A 123 -18.19 -6.81 -6.25
CA ASN A 123 -17.93 -5.75 -7.20
C ASN A 123 -16.52 -5.80 -7.83
N ASN A 124 -15.47 -6.17 -7.09
CA ASN A 124 -14.09 -6.31 -7.59
C ASN A 124 -13.82 -7.68 -8.24
N SER A 125 -14.85 -8.52 -8.36
CA SER A 125 -14.71 -9.89 -8.86
C SER A 125 -14.72 -10.01 -10.37
N ASP A 126 -15.01 -8.92 -11.12
CA ASP A 126 -15.40 -9.06 -12.53
C ASP A 126 -14.37 -9.85 -13.34
N PHE A 127 -14.86 -10.98 -13.86
CA PHE A 127 -14.06 -12.12 -14.28
C PHE A 127 -13.57 -11.98 -15.72
N THR A 128 -13.95 -10.91 -16.42
CA THR A 128 -13.58 -10.69 -17.81
C THR A 128 -12.09 -10.29 -17.92
N LEU A 129 -11.40 -10.85 -18.91
CA LEU A 129 -10.22 -10.20 -19.50
C LEU A 129 -10.75 -8.90 -20.08
N ASP A 130 -10.79 -7.88 -19.23
CA ASP A 130 -11.28 -6.55 -19.51
C ASP A 130 -10.78 -6.13 -20.91
N GLU A 131 -11.69 -5.70 -21.81
CA GLU A 131 -11.32 -5.27 -23.16
C GLU A 131 -10.15 -4.26 -23.12
N ASN A 132 -10.05 -3.50 -22.02
CA ASN A 132 -8.97 -2.59 -21.70
C ASN A 132 -7.57 -3.23 -21.55
N TYR A 133 -7.45 -4.50 -21.11
CA TYR A 133 -6.14 -5.19 -21.06
C TYR A 133 -5.71 -5.64 -22.46
N LYS A 134 -6.67 -6.06 -23.31
CA LYS A 134 -6.40 -6.32 -24.72
C LYS A 134 -6.05 -5.04 -25.48
N ASP A 135 -6.73 -3.93 -25.16
CA ASP A 135 -6.43 -2.59 -25.69
C ASP A 135 -5.06 -2.06 -25.21
N PHE A 136 -4.69 -2.31 -23.95
CA PHE A 136 -3.34 -2.04 -23.47
C PHE A 136 -2.30 -2.85 -24.25
N LEU A 137 -2.49 -4.19 -24.34
CA LEU A 137 -1.59 -5.06 -25.08
C LEU A 137 -1.48 -4.66 -26.56
N SER A 138 -2.59 -4.35 -27.24
CA SER A 138 -2.56 -3.93 -28.65
C SER A 138 -1.85 -2.60 -28.86
N LYS A 139 -1.94 -1.67 -27.90
CA LYS A 139 -1.24 -0.39 -27.95
C LYS A 139 0.27 -0.51 -27.73
N VAL A 140 0.70 -1.51 -26.98
CA VAL A 140 2.12 -1.75 -26.67
C VAL A 140 2.75 -2.82 -27.55
N SER A 141 1.98 -3.58 -28.33
CA SER A 141 2.50 -4.51 -29.33
C SER A 141 3.04 -3.76 -30.55
N THR A 142 4.15 -4.26 -31.08
CA THR A 142 4.71 -3.92 -32.39
C THR A 142 4.02 -4.74 -33.50
N ASP A 143 4.18 -4.33 -34.76
CA ASP A 143 3.60 -5.01 -35.92
C ASP A 143 4.03 -6.48 -36.05
N ASP A 144 5.15 -6.87 -35.42
CA ASP A 144 5.65 -8.25 -35.37
C ASP A 144 5.09 -9.06 -34.19
N GLY A 145 4.14 -8.50 -33.42
CA GLY A 145 3.53 -9.13 -32.25
C GLY A 145 4.37 -9.13 -30.99
N SER A 146 5.63 -8.66 -31.03
CA SER A 146 6.46 -8.43 -29.84
C SER A 146 6.02 -7.18 -29.06
N ILE A 147 6.27 -7.14 -27.75
CA ILE A 147 5.89 -5.99 -26.89
C ILE A 147 6.99 -4.91 -26.95
N ASP A 148 6.60 -3.67 -27.27
CA ASP A 148 7.44 -2.48 -27.13
C ASP A 148 7.52 -2.08 -25.65
N TYR A 149 8.66 -2.38 -25.05
CA TYR A 149 8.93 -2.18 -23.64
C TYR A 149 8.97 -0.71 -23.23
N GLU A 150 9.48 0.19 -24.07
CA GLU A 150 9.54 1.61 -23.76
C GLU A 150 8.14 2.22 -23.81
N LYS A 151 7.36 1.89 -24.85
CA LYS A 151 5.97 2.33 -24.99
C LYS A 151 5.06 1.80 -23.89
N ALA A 152 5.26 0.53 -23.48
CA ALA A 152 4.55 -0.06 -22.35
C ALA A 152 4.85 0.66 -21.03
N ARG A 153 6.13 1.01 -20.80
CA ARG A 153 6.57 1.77 -19.64
C ARG A 153 5.97 3.18 -19.65
N GLU A 154 6.04 3.91 -20.75
CA GLU A 154 5.47 5.26 -20.87
C GLU A 154 3.97 5.28 -20.59
N GLN A 155 3.19 4.37 -21.21
CA GLN A 155 1.76 4.28 -20.96
C GLN A 155 1.46 3.94 -19.50
N TYR A 156 2.22 3.03 -18.90
CA TYR A 156 2.06 2.68 -17.49
C TYR A 156 2.40 3.85 -16.54
N MET A 157 3.43 4.65 -16.86
CA MET A 157 3.81 5.84 -16.07
C MET A 157 2.71 6.92 -16.09
N GLN A 158 1.98 7.05 -17.20
CA GLN A 158 0.83 7.96 -17.28
C GLN A 158 -0.33 7.56 -16.34
N LEU A 159 -0.44 6.28 -15.97
CA LEU A 159 -1.48 5.73 -15.06
C LEU A 159 -1.19 5.96 -13.56
N ALA A 160 -0.31 6.88 -13.21
CA ALA A 160 0.04 7.18 -11.82
C ALA A 160 -1.21 7.34 -10.92
N ALA A 161 -1.12 6.81 -9.69
CA ALA A 161 -2.26 6.70 -8.77
C ALA A 161 -2.93 8.07 -8.55
N GLN A 162 -4.24 8.13 -8.78
CA GLN A 162 -5.06 9.33 -8.58
C GLN A 162 -5.87 9.14 -7.30
N THR A 163 -5.89 10.13 -6.42
CA THR A 163 -6.85 10.14 -5.29
C THR A 163 -8.24 10.46 -5.84
N PRO A 164 -9.29 9.70 -5.50
CA PRO A 164 -10.62 9.92 -6.05
C PRO A 164 -11.19 11.25 -5.55
N LYS A 165 -11.87 11.96 -6.45
CA LYS A 165 -12.70 13.12 -6.10
C LYS A 165 -14.03 12.60 -5.54
N SER A 166 -14.29 12.96 -4.28
CA SER A 166 -15.55 12.90 -3.52
C SER A 166 -16.58 11.81 -3.84
N ASN A 167 -16.84 10.95 -2.83
CA ASN A 167 -17.97 9.99 -2.66
C ASN A 167 -17.71 8.51 -2.91
N VAL A 168 -16.56 7.99 -2.45
CA VAL A 168 -16.32 6.54 -2.49
C VAL A 168 -15.99 6.00 -1.09
N PRO A 169 -16.53 4.82 -0.69
CA PRO A 169 -16.40 4.27 0.66
C PRO A 169 -14.95 4.18 1.17
N MET A 170 -14.81 4.21 2.50
CA MET A 170 -13.60 4.46 3.32
C MET A 170 -12.28 3.75 2.94
N LEU A 171 -12.32 2.76 2.05
CA LEU A 171 -11.16 2.10 1.45
C LEU A 171 -10.48 2.91 0.32
N LEU A 172 -11.05 4.05 -0.08
CA LEU A 172 -10.71 4.75 -1.32
C LEU A 172 -9.84 6.01 -1.22
N LYS A 173 -9.32 6.38 -0.05
CA LYS A 173 -8.29 7.44 0.00
C LYS A 173 -6.87 6.93 -0.25
N ASP A 174 -6.65 5.63 -0.07
CA ASP A 174 -5.33 5.02 -0.09
C ASP A 174 -4.94 4.61 -1.51
N ALA A 175 -3.83 5.15 -2.03
CA ALA A 175 -3.34 4.83 -3.37
C ALA A 175 -2.67 3.44 -3.46
N PHE A 176 -2.36 2.83 -2.32
CA PHE A 176 -1.55 1.61 -2.22
C PHE A 176 -2.10 0.64 -1.19
N VAL A 177 -1.74 -0.64 -1.35
CA VAL A 177 -2.08 -1.72 -0.42
C VAL A 177 -0.86 -2.62 -0.25
N ALA A 178 -0.45 -2.87 0.98
CA ALA A 178 0.52 -3.92 1.28
C ALA A 178 -0.17 -5.28 1.31
N TYR A 179 0.49 -6.33 0.81
CA TYR A 179 -0.03 -7.70 0.82
C TYR A 179 1.03 -8.65 1.38
N ARG A 180 0.61 -9.78 1.96
CA ARG A 180 1.53 -10.77 2.54
C ARG A 180 2.00 -11.82 1.55
N SER A 181 1.09 -12.24 0.68
CA SER A 181 1.36 -13.33 -0.25
C SER A 181 0.53 -13.18 -1.51
N SER A 182 1.07 -13.70 -2.62
CA SER A 182 0.40 -13.80 -3.90
C SER A 182 0.42 -15.26 -4.36
N HIS A 183 -0.69 -15.71 -4.95
CA HIS A 183 -0.85 -17.09 -5.40
C HIS A 183 -1.50 -17.10 -6.78
N HIS A 184 -0.92 -17.88 -7.68
CA HIS A 184 -1.48 -18.10 -9.00
C HIS A 184 -2.33 -19.38 -8.99
N THR A 185 -3.61 -19.24 -9.36
CA THR A 185 -4.50 -20.38 -9.59
C THR A 185 -5.01 -20.32 -11.02
N THR A 186 -6.20 -19.77 -11.23
CA THR A 186 -6.72 -19.35 -12.55
C THR A 186 -6.26 -17.93 -12.89
N LYS A 187 -6.03 -17.10 -11.86
CA LYS A 187 -5.54 -15.73 -11.94
C LYS A 187 -4.55 -15.50 -10.80
N LEU A 188 -3.83 -14.38 -10.84
CA LEU A 188 -2.95 -13.98 -9.76
C LEU A 188 -3.77 -13.29 -8.65
N TYR A 189 -3.86 -13.94 -7.50
CA TYR A 189 -4.57 -13.43 -6.33
C TYR A 189 -3.61 -12.96 -5.24
N VAL A 190 -3.93 -11.86 -4.59
CA VAL A 190 -3.22 -11.35 -3.40
C VAL A 190 -4.03 -11.60 -2.13
N ARG A 191 -3.34 -11.91 -1.03
CA ARG A 191 -3.91 -12.22 0.29
C ARG A 191 -3.39 -11.27 1.37
N ASP A 192 -4.19 -11.14 2.42
CA ASP A 192 -3.89 -10.38 3.64
C ASP A 192 -3.49 -8.93 3.35
N LEU A 193 -4.48 -8.19 2.86
CA LEU A 193 -4.32 -6.84 2.36
C LEU A 193 -4.44 -5.81 3.48
N THR A 194 -3.50 -4.86 3.52
CA THR A 194 -3.52 -3.72 4.42
C THR A 194 -3.41 -2.43 3.60
N PRO A 195 -4.48 -1.62 3.52
CA PRO A 195 -4.43 -0.32 2.83
C PRO A 195 -3.38 0.59 3.46
N THR A 196 -2.66 1.34 2.63
CA THR A 196 -1.59 2.23 3.10
C THR A 196 -1.56 3.53 2.30
N SER A 197 -1.21 4.62 2.98
CA SER A 197 -1.17 5.94 2.37
C SER A 197 0.07 6.12 1.48
N THR A 198 0.00 7.11 0.59
CA THR A 198 1.14 7.51 -0.24
C THR A 198 2.34 7.93 0.61
N PHE A 199 2.13 8.67 1.70
CA PHE A 199 3.19 9.09 2.60
C PHE A 199 3.83 7.91 3.33
N ALA A 200 3.03 6.95 3.82
CA ALA A 200 3.56 5.75 4.46
C ALA A 200 4.39 4.90 3.48
N THR A 201 3.92 4.74 2.25
CA THR A 201 4.66 4.03 1.18
C THR A 201 5.94 4.78 0.79
N LEU A 202 5.89 6.10 0.70
CA LEU A 202 7.07 6.93 0.45
C LEU A 202 8.01 6.99 1.64
N LEU A 203 7.57 6.76 2.87
CA LEU A 203 8.46 6.78 4.04
C LEU A 203 9.16 5.44 4.22
N PHE A 204 8.39 4.35 4.22
CA PHE A 204 8.87 2.99 4.55
C PHE A 204 9.11 2.09 3.34
N GLY A 205 8.84 2.57 2.12
CA GLY A 205 9.11 1.84 0.88
C GLY A 205 10.56 1.94 0.40
N GLY A 206 10.79 1.53 -0.85
CA GLY A 206 12.10 1.46 -1.49
C GLY A 206 12.64 2.83 -1.91
N ASP A 207 13.78 2.83 -2.60
CA ASP A 207 14.36 4.07 -3.10
C ASP A 207 13.46 4.68 -4.16
N PHE A 208 13.44 6.00 -4.23
CA PHE A 208 12.64 6.70 -5.21
C PHE A 208 13.45 7.75 -5.95
N SER A 209 13.23 7.77 -7.26
CA SER A 209 13.87 8.65 -8.21
C SER A 209 12.85 9.66 -8.75
N TYR A 210 13.36 10.77 -9.27
CA TYR A 210 12.52 11.74 -9.96
C TYR A 210 12.37 11.30 -11.40
N ASP A 211 11.14 11.33 -11.90
CA ASP A 211 10.91 11.15 -13.32
C ASP A 211 11.36 12.41 -14.05
N LEU A 212 12.47 12.32 -14.76
CA LEU A 212 13.02 13.42 -15.57
C LEU A 212 12.46 13.41 -17.00
N ASN A 213 11.66 12.41 -17.37
CA ASN A 213 11.02 12.32 -18.67
C ASN A 213 9.80 13.25 -18.71
N ILE A 214 10.05 14.55 -18.83
CA ILE A 214 9.01 15.54 -19.07
C ILE A 214 8.50 15.37 -20.50
N THR A 215 7.39 14.64 -20.67
CA THR A 215 6.62 14.75 -21.92
C THR A 215 6.02 16.16 -21.99
N LEU A 216 6.25 16.88 -23.09
CA LEU A 216 5.66 18.19 -23.37
C LEU A 216 4.15 18.15 -23.11
N GLY A 217 3.69 18.83 -22.06
CA GLY A 217 2.27 18.93 -21.69
C GLY A 217 1.89 18.34 -20.33
N GLN A 218 2.78 17.64 -19.62
CA GLN A 218 2.54 17.22 -18.23
C GLN A 218 3.06 18.25 -17.22
N THR A 219 2.21 18.60 -16.24
CA THR A 219 2.40 19.74 -15.33
C THR A 219 3.22 19.43 -14.07
N SER A 220 3.59 18.17 -13.80
CA SER A 220 4.48 17.85 -12.69
C SER A 220 5.36 16.63 -12.99
N PRO A 221 6.70 16.72 -12.78
CA PRO A 221 7.57 15.55 -12.75
C PRO A 221 7.14 14.67 -11.57
N GLY A 222 6.73 13.44 -11.86
CA GLY A 222 6.37 12.46 -10.83
C GLY A 222 7.60 11.95 -10.07
N ILE A 223 7.35 11.23 -8.98
CA ILE A 223 8.34 10.40 -8.30
C ILE A 223 8.06 8.95 -8.66
N VAL A 224 9.09 8.15 -8.88
CA VAL A 224 8.95 6.71 -9.15
C VAL A 224 9.67 5.94 -8.06
N ILE A 225 8.94 5.10 -7.31
CA ILE A 225 9.52 4.17 -6.33
C ILE A 225 9.97 2.89 -7.07
N ASP A 226 11.18 2.41 -6.77
CA ASP A 226 11.77 1.16 -7.30
C ASP A 226 11.65 1.00 -8.83
N ASN A 227 11.71 2.13 -9.56
CA ASN A 227 11.66 2.22 -11.02
C ASN A 227 10.38 1.66 -11.68
N TRP A 228 9.32 1.36 -10.90
CA TRP A 228 8.06 0.83 -11.42
C TRP A 228 6.82 1.51 -10.84
N LEU A 229 6.88 2.16 -9.69
CA LEU A 229 5.70 2.66 -8.99
C LEU A 229 5.60 4.20 -9.10
N PRO A 230 4.88 4.75 -10.09
CA PRO A 230 4.77 6.19 -10.27
C PRO A 230 3.79 6.82 -9.26
N ILE A 231 4.25 7.92 -8.66
CA ILE A 231 3.53 8.74 -7.67
C ILE A 231 3.55 10.18 -8.16
N ARG A 232 2.37 10.76 -8.37
CA ARG A 232 2.23 12.18 -8.69
C ARG A 232 2.40 13.01 -7.43
N THR A 233 3.59 13.54 -7.21
CA THR A 233 3.87 14.48 -6.12
C THR A 233 4.92 15.49 -6.56
N TRP A 234 4.89 16.67 -5.97
CA TRP A 234 5.87 17.72 -6.26
C TRP A 234 7.27 17.28 -5.82
N CYS A 235 8.30 17.58 -6.61
CA CYS A 235 9.67 17.20 -6.30
C CYS A 235 10.12 17.70 -4.91
N LYS A 236 9.64 18.87 -4.47
CA LYS A 236 9.88 19.43 -3.13
C LYS A 236 9.45 18.46 -2.01
N ASN A 237 8.28 17.84 -2.14
CA ASN A 237 7.81 16.84 -1.19
C ASN A 237 8.72 15.61 -1.19
N GLY A 238 9.20 15.19 -2.36
CA GLY A 238 10.18 14.11 -2.48
C GLY A 238 11.50 14.40 -1.76
N VAL A 239 12.04 15.62 -1.92
CA VAL A 239 13.27 16.04 -1.23
C VAL A 239 13.07 16.01 0.28
N LEU A 240 11.94 16.53 0.77
CA LEU A 240 11.62 16.55 2.20
C LEU A 240 11.51 15.13 2.77
N ILE A 241 10.83 14.22 2.07
CA ILE A 241 10.71 12.82 2.49
C ILE A 241 12.09 12.14 2.48
N LYS A 242 12.93 12.40 1.48
CA LYS A 242 14.30 11.85 1.43
C LYS A 242 15.16 12.35 2.59
N HIS A 243 14.99 13.61 3.00
CA HIS A 243 15.64 14.13 4.21
C HIS A 243 15.09 13.47 5.48
N LEU A 244 13.78 13.29 5.59
CA LEU A 244 13.16 12.62 6.73
C LEU A 244 13.61 11.16 6.85
N ARG A 245 13.73 10.42 5.73
CA ARG A 245 14.28 9.06 5.72
C ARG A 245 15.68 9.02 6.31
N ARG A 246 16.57 9.94 5.94
CA ARG A 246 17.92 10.01 6.52
C ARG A 246 17.91 10.25 8.02
N LEU A 247 16.99 11.09 8.51
CA LEU A 247 16.83 11.30 9.96
C LEU A 247 16.36 10.02 10.66
N ILE A 248 15.40 9.31 10.05
CA ILE A 248 14.92 8.02 10.56
C ILE A 248 16.04 6.99 10.58
N ASP A 249 16.79 6.85 9.48
CA ASP A 249 17.91 5.91 9.37
C ASP A 249 18.96 6.21 10.45
N SER A 250 19.29 7.49 10.68
CA SER A 250 20.19 7.91 11.74
C SER A 250 19.67 7.53 13.14
N VAL A 251 18.38 7.71 13.41
CA VAL A 251 17.77 7.34 14.70
C VAL A 251 17.74 5.81 14.86
N ILE A 252 17.44 5.07 13.79
CA ILE A 252 17.45 3.61 13.80
C ILE A 252 18.87 3.11 14.08
N ASP A 253 19.88 3.64 13.39
CA ASP A 253 21.28 3.25 13.59
C ASP A 253 21.76 3.54 15.02
N GLU A 254 21.41 4.71 15.57
CA GLU A 254 21.70 5.06 16.96
C GLU A 254 21.00 4.08 17.93
N LYS A 255 19.73 3.76 17.67
CA LYS A 255 18.93 2.87 18.52
C LYS A 255 19.37 1.41 18.42
N LEU A 256 19.85 0.96 17.25
CA LEU A 256 20.43 -0.36 17.07
C LEU A 256 21.80 -0.47 17.75
N SER A 257 22.57 0.62 17.76
CA SER A 257 23.88 0.68 18.43
C SER A 257 23.76 0.76 19.95
N ASN A 258 22.75 1.48 20.46
CA ASN A 258 22.44 1.57 21.87
C ASN A 258 20.92 1.47 22.11
N PRO A 259 20.38 0.26 22.36
CA PRO A 259 18.94 0.04 22.53
C PRO A 259 18.30 0.82 23.67
N GLU A 260 19.07 1.21 24.69
CA GLU A 260 18.57 1.98 25.84
C GLU A 260 18.62 3.49 25.62
N SER A 261 19.09 3.98 24.47
CA SER A 261 19.14 5.42 24.18
C SER A 261 17.73 6.05 24.17
N PRO A 262 17.57 7.28 24.67
CA PRO A 262 16.29 7.98 24.59
C PRO A 262 15.93 8.22 23.12
N LEU A 263 14.64 8.09 22.80
CA LEU A 263 14.14 8.38 21.46
C LEU A 263 14.03 9.89 21.25
N ASP A 264 14.37 10.37 20.05
CA ASP A 264 14.12 11.75 19.65
C ASP A 264 12.62 11.94 19.35
N GLU A 265 11.89 12.40 20.36
CA GLU A 265 10.45 12.65 20.34
C GLU A 265 10.01 13.60 19.21
N ASP A 266 10.87 14.50 18.73
CA ASP A 266 10.48 15.48 17.72
C ASP A 266 10.41 14.84 16.32
N ILE A 267 11.34 13.92 16.01
CA ILE A 267 11.28 13.13 14.77
C ILE A 267 10.02 12.26 14.75
N PHE A 268 9.67 11.60 15.87
CA PHE A 268 8.46 10.80 15.97
C PHE A 268 7.18 11.62 15.76
N LYS A 269 7.08 12.82 16.36
CA LYS A 269 5.94 13.72 16.13
C LYS A 269 5.80 14.13 14.67
N VAL A 270 6.92 14.37 13.97
CA VAL A 270 6.90 14.72 12.54
C VAL A 270 6.38 13.54 11.71
N ILE A 271 6.85 12.32 11.99
CA ILE A 271 6.39 11.10 11.30
C ILE A 271 4.90 10.86 11.55
N GLU A 272 4.48 10.94 12.80
CA GLU A 272 3.08 10.78 13.19
C GLU A 272 2.18 11.79 12.47
N ARG A 273 2.62 13.06 12.43
CA ARG A 273 1.85 14.11 11.75
C ARG A 273 1.78 13.86 10.25
N ILE A 274 2.86 13.46 9.60
CA ILE A 274 2.91 13.23 8.15
C ILE A 274 2.06 12.03 7.73
N ILE A 275 2.08 10.94 8.51
CA ILE A 275 1.31 9.73 8.18
C ILE A 275 -0.21 9.97 8.35
N ASN A 276 -0.58 10.89 9.25
CA ASN A 276 -1.97 11.26 9.52
C ASN A 276 -2.53 12.37 8.60
N LEU A 277 -1.76 12.86 7.62
CA LEU A 277 -2.22 13.80 6.59
C LEU A 277 -3.10 13.09 5.54
#